data_AF-A0A919EFX0-F1
#
_entry.id   AF-A0A919EFX0-F1
#
_cell.length_a   1.000
_cell.length_b   1.000
_cell.length_c   1.000
_cell.angle_alpha   90.00
_cell.angle_beta   90.00
_cell.angle_gamma   90.00
#
_symmetry.space_group_name_H-M   'P 1'
#
loop_
_entity.id
_entity.type
_entity.pdbx_description
1 polymer ?
#
loop_
_entity_poly.entity_id
_entity_poly.type
_entity_poly.pdbx_seq_one_letter_code
_entity_poly.pdbx_strand_id
1 'polypeptide(L)'
;MPVTGVRKAVAAGATAALLWLGGTVPAPAVPAAGVAPCTGRGSPEECVAAREAQLAALRDRLGCDHRAPFAAIYARLETTLGQVLRERPPVFAEPSWIAGLDDAFADRYLAAFRADESGRPVPEAWRIAFAVARTGRADAGQDALLGANAHIQRDLPHVLVALGLVRPDGTSRKGDYDRAQIVLDRAYGPVVRELARRYDPFTRLVDDRWNPVAGYTAHQLFVLWRQNAWAHARRLAAARGAAERDAAARAIETDAATWARLLSTVQVPGHRAVRDAYCRGGGGA
;
A
#
# COMPACT_ATOMS: atom_id res chain seq x y z
N MET A 1 -25.86 22.99 -40.40
CA MET A 1 -24.72 23.78 -39.93
C MET A 1 -23.86 22.89 -39.03
N PRO A 2 -22.67 22.47 -39.47
CA PRO A 2 -21.79 21.62 -38.67
C PRO A 2 -20.92 22.50 -37.76
N VAL A 3 -20.82 22.15 -36.47
CA VAL A 3 -19.85 22.78 -35.56
C VAL A 3 -18.67 21.84 -35.40
N THR A 4 -17.52 22.42 -35.72
CA THR A 4 -16.16 21.91 -35.79
C THR A 4 -15.63 21.33 -34.48
N GLY A 5 -14.77 20.33 -34.65
CA GLY A 5 -14.09 19.60 -33.60
C GLY A 5 -13.08 20.40 -32.78
N VAL A 6 -12.77 19.86 -31.61
CA VAL A 6 -11.49 20.06 -30.94
C VAL A 6 -11.02 18.68 -30.46
N ARG A 7 -10.14 18.04 -31.24
CA ARG A 7 -9.31 16.93 -30.77
C ARG A 7 -8.16 17.55 -29.97
N LYS A 8 -8.15 17.38 -28.64
CA LYS A 8 -6.93 17.61 -27.85
C LYS A 8 -6.10 16.34 -27.88
N ALA A 9 -5.05 16.35 -28.70
CA ALA A 9 -3.92 15.45 -28.54
C ALA A 9 -3.14 15.89 -27.32
N VAL A 10 -2.90 14.98 -26.36
CA VAL A 10 -1.87 15.16 -25.35
C VAL A 10 -0.87 14.03 -25.54
N ALA A 11 0.19 14.35 -26.27
CA ALA A 11 1.43 13.58 -26.20
C ALA A 11 2.17 14.03 -24.94
N ALA A 12 2.46 13.09 -24.05
CA ALA A 12 3.46 13.28 -23.01
C ALA A 12 4.22 11.96 -22.85
N GLY A 13 5.21 11.77 -23.71
CA GLY A 13 6.28 10.80 -23.47
C GLY A 13 7.14 11.33 -22.32
N ALA A 14 7.30 10.53 -21.28
CA ALA A 14 8.28 10.79 -20.22
C ALA A 14 9.41 9.75 -20.35
N THR A 15 10.40 10.08 -21.19
CA THR A 15 11.73 9.49 -21.14
C THR A 15 12.49 10.18 -20.00
N ALA A 16 12.72 9.48 -18.89
CA ALA A 16 13.58 9.98 -17.83
C ALA A 16 15.00 9.44 -18.03
N ALA A 17 15.87 10.27 -18.59
CA ALA A 17 17.31 10.07 -18.59
C ALA A 17 17.86 10.32 -17.18
N LEU A 18 18.70 9.39 -16.69
CA LEU A 18 19.43 9.51 -15.43
C LEU A 18 20.45 10.66 -15.49
N LEU A 19 20.45 11.53 -14.48
CA LEU A 19 21.65 12.24 -14.06
C LEU A 19 21.80 12.09 -12.54
N TRP A 20 22.91 11.46 -12.17
CA TRP A 20 23.38 11.26 -10.81
C TRP A 20 24.03 12.55 -10.29
N LEU A 21 23.61 13.01 -9.12
CA LEU A 21 24.46 13.75 -8.20
C LEU A 21 24.41 13.06 -6.85
N GLY A 22 25.60 12.73 -6.34
CA GLY A 22 25.80 11.88 -5.18
C GLY A 22 25.19 12.46 -3.91
N GLY A 23 24.25 11.70 -3.36
CA GLY A 23 23.91 11.74 -1.95
C GLY A 23 23.86 10.29 -1.47
N THR A 24 24.71 9.93 -0.51
CA THR A 24 24.58 8.66 0.20
C THR A 24 23.32 8.74 1.07
N VAL A 25 22.19 8.31 0.51
CA VAL A 25 21.03 7.96 1.32
C VAL A 25 21.45 6.73 2.13
N PRO A 26 21.48 6.79 3.47
CA PRO A 26 21.73 5.60 4.25
C PRO A 26 20.66 4.58 3.89
N ALA A 27 21.09 3.41 3.41
CA ALA A 27 20.19 2.30 3.18
C ALA A 27 19.43 2.05 4.49
N PRO A 28 18.08 2.02 4.49
CA PRO A 28 17.38 1.55 5.68
C PRO A 28 17.87 0.14 5.94
N ALA A 29 18.29 -0.12 7.18
CA ALA A 29 18.72 -1.44 7.62
C ALA A 29 17.69 -2.47 7.16
N VAL A 30 18.11 -3.36 6.26
CA VAL A 30 17.39 -4.61 6.03
C VAL A 30 17.30 -5.26 7.41
N PRO A 31 16.09 -5.54 7.95
CA PRO A 31 16.01 -6.26 9.21
C PRO A 31 16.82 -7.53 9.07
N ALA A 32 17.67 -7.80 10.06
CA ALA A 32 18.42 -9.03 10.14
C ALA A 32 17.50 -10.23 9.87
N ALA A 33 17.99 -11.19 9.09
CA ALA A 33 17.43 -12.53 9.09
C ALA A 33 17.28 -12.98 10.56
N GLY A 34 16.07 -13.34 11.00
CA GLY A 34 15.92 -13.77 12.40
C GLY A 34 14.53 -13.98 12.97
N VAL A 35 13.45 -13.55 12.34
CA VAL A 35 12.09 -13.92 12.76
C VAL A 35 11.36 -14.40 11.51
N ALA A 36 11.11 -15.71 11.41
CA ALA A 36 10.24 -16.20 10.36
C ALA A 36 8.86 -15.57 10.61
N PRO A 37 8.26 -14.90 9.61
CA PRO A 37 6.96 -14.27 9.80
C PRO A 37 5.94 -15.28 10.35
N CYS A 38 5.08 -14.83 11.26
CA CYS A 38 4.17 -15.65 12.07
C CYS A 38 4.81 -16.57 13.13
N THR A 39 6.13 -16.53 13.40
CA THR A 39 6.72 -17.40 14.45
C THR A 39 6.08 -17.16 15.82
N GLY A 40 5.58 -18.24 16.42
CA GLY A 40 4.94 -18.21 17.74
C GLY A 40 3.47 -17.76 17.72
N ARG A 41 2.86 -17.50 16.56
CA ARG A 41 1.46 -17.04 16.42
C ARG A 41 0.47 -18.11 15.97
N GLY A 42 0.87 -19.38 15.93
CA GLY A 42 -0.03 -20.50 15.62
C GLY A 42 -0.22 -20.74 14.11
N SER A 43 -1.44 -21.10 13.71
CA SER A 43 -1.80 -21.36 12.31
C SER A 43 -1.73 -20.09 11.44
N PRO A 44 -1.68 -20.19 10.10
CA PRO A 44 -1.76 -19.04 9.20
C PRO A 44 -2.95 -18.12 9.49
N GLU A 45 -4.10 -18.71 9.82
CA GLU A 45 -5.33 -17.99 10.18
C GLU A 45 -5.22 -17.25 11.51
N GLU A 46 -4.59 -17.87 12.53
CA GLU A 46 -4.36 -17.26 13.84
C GLU A 46 -3.37 -16.08 13.74
N CYS A 47 -2.34 -16.22 12.91
CA CYS A 47 -1.40 -15.14 12.63
C CYS A 47 -2.10 -13.91 12.01
N VAL A 48 -2.89 -14.13 10.95
CA VAL A 48 -3.66 -13.09 10.27
C VAL A 48 -4.71 -12.46 11.20
N ALA A 49 -5.39 -13.26 12.02
CA ALA A 49 -6.35 -12.75 13.01
C ALA A 49 -5.68 -11.88 14.08
N ALA A 50 -4.48 -12.23 14.55
CA ALA A 50 -3.73 -11.40 15.48
C ALA A 50 -3.33 -10.06 14.85
N ARG A 51 -3.02 -10.06 13.54
CA ARG A 51 -2.65 -8.85 12.82
C ARG A 51 -3.86 -7.96 12.54
N GLU A 52 -4.99 -8.55 12.17
CA GLU A 52 -6.29 -7.88 12.08
C GLU A 52 -6.60 -7.12 13.37
N ALA A 53 -6.54 -7.80 14.52
CA ALA A 53 -6.84 -7.20 15.82
C ALA A 53 -5.90 -6.03 16.14
N GLN A 54 -4.61 -6.14 15.80
CA GLN A 54 -3.65 -5.06 16.00
C GLN A 54 -3.94 -3.83 15.12
N LEU A 55 -4.26 -4.05 13.85
CA LEU A 55 -4.59 -2.98 12.89
C LEU A 55 -5.93 -2.34 13.24
N ALA A 56 -6.92 -3.12 13.67
CA ALA A 56 -8.20 -2.64 14.17
C ALA A 56 -8.02 -1.77 15.43
N ALA A 57 -7.20 -2.21 16.39
CA ALA A 57 -6.88 -1.41 17.58
C ALA A 57 -6.16 -0.10 17.22
N LEU A 58 -5.25 -0.13 16.23
CA LEU A 58 -4.60 1.09 15.73
C LEU A 58 -5.60 2.05 15.09
N ARG A 59 -6.47 1.53 14.21
CA ARG A 59 -7.56 2.30 13.59
C ARG A 59 -8.44 2.96 14.66
N ASP A 60 -8.82 2.21 15.68
CA ASP A 60 -9.70 2.70 16.74
C ASP A 60 -9.01 3.74 17.62
N ARG A 61 -7.72 3.55 17.94
CA ARG A 61 -6.89 4.56 18.64
C ARG A 61 -6.77 5.86 17.85
N LEU A 62 -6.63 5.76 16.53
CA LEU A 62 -6.51 6.92 15.66
C LEU A 62 -7.82 7.70 15.53
N GLY A 63 -8.98 7.06 15.73
CA GLY A 63 -10.27 7.72 15.62
C GLY A 63 -10.41 8.45 14.29
N CYS A 64 -10.62 9.76 14.32
CA CYS A 64 -10.76 10.60 13.11
C CYS A 64 -9.44 11.18 12.57
N ASP A 65 -8.29 10.75 13.08
CA ASP A 65 -6.99 11.15 12.53
C ASP A 65 -6.89 10.77 11.05
N HIS A 66 -6.28 11.64 10.24
CA HIS A 66 -6.12 11.42 8.81
C HIS A 66 -5.23 10.23 8.43
N ARG A 67 -4.51 9.65 9.39
CA ARG A 67 -3.77 8.38 9.23
C ARG A 67 -4.65 7.14 9.45
N ALA A 68 -5.83 7.29 10.04
CA ALA A 68 -6.75 6.18 10.33
C ALA A 68 -7.28 5.42 9.09
N PRO A 69 -7.61 6.08 7.95
CA PRO A 69 -8.16 5.41 6.79
C PRO A 69 -7.32 4.24 6.30
N PHE A 70 -5.99 4.38 6.23
CA PHE A 70 -5.14 3.28 5.79
C PHE A 70 -5.13 2.10 6.79
N ALA A 71 -5.09 2.37 8.09
CA ALA A 71 -5.22 1.33 9.11
C ALA A 71 -6.58 0.59 8.99
N ALA A 72 -7.65 1.33 8.68
CA ALA A 72 -8.98 0.76 8.48
C ALA A 72 -9.05 -0.18 7.28
N ILE A 73 -8.53 0.25 6.12
CA ILE A 73 -8.54 -0.62 4.94
C ILE A 73 -7.71 -1.87 5.16
N TYR A 74 -6.60 -1.75 5.89
CA TYR A 74 -5.72 -2.89 6.13
C TYR A 74 -6.39 -3.89 7.08
N ALA A 75 -6.94 -3.45 8.22
CA ALA A 75 -7.71 -4.35 9.10
C ALA A 75 -8.84 -5.09 8.35
N ARG A 76 -9.49 -4.40 7.40
CA ARG A 76 -10.52 -5.03 6.56
C ARG A 76 -9.94 -6.06 5.57
N LEU A 77 -8.78 -5.79 4.99
CA LEU A 77 -8.06 -6.75 4.14
C LEU A 77 -7.65 -8.00 4.92
N GLU A 78 -7.16 -7.84 6.16
CA GLU A 78 -6.82 -8.96 7.04
C GLU A 78 -8.03 -9.85 7.34
N THR A 79 -9.18 -9.22 7.61
CA THR A 79 -10.45 -9.94 7.80
C THR A 79 -10.78 -10.80 6.58
N THR A 80 -10.64 -10.25 5.37
CA THR A 80 -10.90 -10.98 4.12
C THR A 80 -9.84 -12.05 3.85
N LEU A 81 -8.56 -11.80 4.15
CA LEU A 81 -7.50 -12.80 4.03
C LEU A 81 -7.77 -13.99 4.94
N GLY A 82 -8.13 -13.75 6.20
CA GLY A 82 -8.51 -14.80 7.15
C GLY A 82 -9.69 -15.64 6.66
N GLN A 83 -10.68 -15.02 5.99
CA GLN A 83 -11.78 -15.76 5.35
C GLN A 83 -11.29 -16.64 4.20
N VAL A 84 -10.45 -16.10 3.31
CA VAL A 84 -9.88 -16.83 2.16
C VAL A 84 -9.02 -18.02 2.62
N LEU A 85 -8.21 -17.85 3.68
CA LEU A 85 -7.36 -18.91 4.22
C LEU A 85 -8.18 -20.11 4.75
N ARG A 86 -9.42 -19.88 5.22
CA ARG A 86 -10.31 -20.93 5.72
C ARG A 86 -11.07 -21.70 4.63
N GLU A 87 -11.00 -21.26 3.36
CA GLU A 87 -11.75 -21.89 2.28
C GLU A 87 -11.32 -23.33 1.99
N ARG A 88 -12.29 -24.14 1.56
CA ARG A 88 -12.09 -25.55 1.19
C ARG A 88 -12.72 -25.80 -0.19
N PRO A 89 -11.95 -26.29 -1.19
CA PRO A 89 -10.49 -26.55 -1.14
C PRO A 89 -9.66 -25.27 -0.94
N PRO A 90 -8.40 -25.37 -0.45
CA PRO A 90 -7.55 -24.20 -0.22
C PRO A 90 -7.32 -23.38 -1.49
N VAL A 91 -7.37 -22.06 -1.37
CA VAL A 91 -7.10 -21.14 -2.50
C VAL A 91 -5.60 -21.04 -2.81
N PHE A 92 -4.75 -21.02 -1.78
CA PHE A 92 -3.30 -20.89 -1.93
C PHE A 92 -2.61 -22.25 -1.87
N ALA A 93 -1.54 -22.41 -2.66
CA ALA A 93 -0.70 -23.61 -2.61
C ALA A 93 0.20 -23.61 -1.35
N GLU A 94 0.68 -22.45 -0.92
CA GLU A 94 1.40 -22.26 0.35
C GLU A 94 0.68 -21.21 1.25
N PRO A 95 -0.38 -21.58 1.98
CA PRO A 95 -1.07 -20.66 2.90
C PRO A 95 -0.15 -20.04 3.96
N SER A 96 0.85 -20.79 4.43
CA SER A 96 1.85 -20.29 5.39
C SER A 96 2.77 -19.21 4.80
N TRP A 97 3.13 -19.31 3.51
CA TRP A 97 3.90 -18.26 2.85
C TRP A 97 3.07 -16.99 2.68
N ILE A 98 1.77 -17.10 2.38
CA ILE A 98 0.88 -15.94 2.28
C ILE A 98 0.70 -15.26 3.64
N ALA A 99 0.43 -16.01 4.70
CA ALA A 99 0.33 -15.43 6.04
C ALA A 99 1.66 -14.80 6.48
N GLY A 100 2.79 -15.43 6.16
CA GLY A 100 4.10 -14.86 6.45
C GLY A 100 4.41 -13.60 5.64
N LEU A 101 4.01 -13.56 4.37
CA LEU A 101 4.09 -12.35 3.54
C LEU A 101 3.30 -11.22 4.16
N ASP A 102 2.06 -11.49 4.53
CA ASP A 102 1.16 -10.53 5.15
C ASP A 102 1.69 -10.00 6.50
N ASP A 103 2.13 -10.89 7.39
CA ASP A 103 2.67 -10.53 8.71
C ASP A 103 3.91 -9.62 8.61
N ALA A 104 4.86 -9.98 7.74
CA ALA A 104 6.05 -9.17 7.50
C ALA A 104 5.72 -7.85 6.78
N PHE A 105 4.68 -7.84 5.96
CA PHE A 105 4.20 -6.63 5.31
C PHE A 105 3.62 -5.68 6.35
N ALA A 106 2.70 -6.15 7.19
CA ALA A 106 2.10 -5.37 8.25
C ALA A 106 3.13 -4.80 9.23
N ASP A 107 4.18 -5.57 9.56
CA ASP A 107 5.30 -5.10 10.38
C ASP A 107 6.02 -3.89 9.77
N ARG A 108 6.20 -3.85 8.44
CA ARG A 108 6.81 -2.68 7.76
C ARG A 108 5.96 -1.43 7.92
N TYR A 109 4.64 -1.55 7.71
CA TYR A 109 3.73 -0.42 7.91
C TYR A 109 3.77 0.06 9.36
N LEU A 110 3.60 -0.85 10.32
CA LEU A 110 3.58 -0.50 11.74
C LEU A 110 4.92 0.08 12.22
N ALA A 111 6.04 -0.37 11.65
CA ALA A 111 7.35 0.22 11.91
C ALA A 111 7.47 1.65 11.35
N ALA A 112 7.03 1.88 10.11
CA ALA A 112 7.00 3.23 9.50
C ALA A 112 6.09 4.17 10.29
N PHE A 113 4.92 3.70 10.71
CA PHE A 113 3.98 4.45 11.51
C PHE A 113 4.55 4.83 12.88
N ARG A 114 5.16 3.88 13.62
CA ARG A 114 5.84 4.18 14.90
C ARG A 114 7.03 5.13 14.73
N ALA A 115 7.77 5.02 13.63
CA ALA A 115 8.88 5.93 13.34
C ALA A 115 8.36 7.36 13.12
N ASP A 116 7.30 7.55 12.33
CA ASP A 116 6.66 8.86 12.15
C ASP A 116 6.09 9.43 13.46
N GLU A 117 5.41 8.61 14.27
CA GLU A 117 4.91 9.04 15.59
C GLU A 117 6.02 9.50 16.55
N SER A 118 7.22 8.92 16.43
CA SER A 118 8.39 9.28 17.24
C SER A 118 9.27 10.36 16.60
N GLY A 119 8.83 10.97 15.49
CA GLY A 119 9.60 11.99 14.77
C GLY A 119 10.87 11.45 14.10
N ARG A 120 11.01 10.13 13.96
CA ARG A 120 12.15 9.50 13.30
C ARG A 120 11.97 9.49 11.77
N PRO A 121 13.07 9.47 11.00
CA PRO A 121 13.00 9.37 9.56
C PRO A 121 12.24 8.13 9.09
N VAL A 122 11.44 8.29 8.05
CA VAL A 122 10.72 7.23 7.34
C VAL A 122 11.04 7.29 5.85
N PRO A 123 10.82 6.20 5.08
CA PRO A 123 10.97 6.20 3.63
C PRO A 123 10.17 7.32 2.96
N GLU A 124 10.63 7.80 1.81
CA GLU A 124 10.08 9.05 1.24
C GLU A 124 8.59 8.94 0.90
N ALA A 125 8.13 7.82 0.34
CA ALA A 125 6.72 7.60 0.05
C ALA A 125 5.85 7.67 1.32
N TRP A 126 6.32 7.06 2.42
CA TRP A 126 5.66 7.14 3.73
C TRP A 126 5.70 8.57 4.30
N ARG A 127 6.83 9.26 4.19
CA ARG A 127 6.97 10.66 4.61
C ARG A 127 5.94 11.55 3.94
N ILE A 128 5.73 11.39 2.63
CA ILE A 128 4.72 12.14 1.87
C ILE A 128 3.31 11.79 2.35
N ALA A 129 2.99 10.50 2.49
CA ALA A 129 1.68 10.06 2.97
C ALA A 129 1.34 10.67 4.35
N PHE A 130 2.25 10.57 5.32
CA PHE A 130 2.03 11.15 6.65
C PHE A 130 2.02 12.68 6.65
N ALA A 131 2.82 13.33 5.80
CA ALA A 131 2.79 14.78 5.66
C ALA A 131 1.44 15.26 5.12
N VAL A 132 0.90 14.61 4.09
CA VAL A 132 -0.43 14.91 3.54
C VAL A 132 -1.50 14.72 4.61
N ALA A 133 -1.48 13.59 5.32
CA ALA A 133 -2.43 13.33 6.41
C ALA A 133 -2.40 14.45 7.46
N ARG A 134 -1.21 14.91 7.88
CA ARG A 134 -1.07 16.03 8.84
C ARG A 134 -1.65 17.36 8.35
N THR A 135 -1.70 17.61 7.04
CA THR A 135 -2.36 18.82 6.52
C THR A 135 -3.88 18.79 6.73
N GLY A 136 -4.45 17.59 6.81
CA GLY A 136 -5.88 17.33 6.88
C GLY A 136 -6.65 17.67 5.60
N ARG A 137 -5.98 18.04 4.50
CA ARG A 137 -6.66 18.51 3.28
C ARG A 137 -7.13 17.41 2.35
N ALA A 138 -6.62 16.19 2.56
CA ALA A 138 -6.99 15.00 1.82
C ALA A 138 -8.35 14.45 2.27
N ASP A 139 -9.12 13.92 1.33
CA ASP A 139 -10.27 13.08 1.66
C ASP A 139 -9.81 11.70 2.17
N ALA A 140 -10.71 10.94 2.80
CA ALA A 140 -10.33 9.66 3.41
C ALA A 140 -9.82 8.63 2.39
N GLY A 141 -10.31 8.69 1.15
CA GLY A 141 -9.84 7.85 0.05
C GLY A 141 -8.39 8.16 -0.32
N GLN A 142 -8.03 9.44 -0.35
CA GLN A 142 -6.68 9.87 -0.69
C GLN A 142 -5.66 9.46 0.36
N ASP A 143 -5.99 9.66 1.63
CA ASP A 143 -5.13 9.21 2.73
C ASP A 143 -4.90 7.70 2.67
N ALA A 144 -5.97 6.93 2.40
CA ALA A 144 -5.88 5.48 2.22
C ALA A 144 -5.03 5.10 1.00
N LEU A 145 -5.19 5.79 -0.12
CA LEU A 145 -4.47 5.51 -1.37
C LEU A 145 -2.97 5.87 -1.27
N LEU A 146 -2.63 6.96 -0.58
CA LEU A 146 -1.25 7.35 -0.28
C LEU A 146 -0.55 6.30 0.61
N GLY A 147 -1.24 5.83 1.64
CA GLY A 147 -0.75 4.74 2.49
C GLY A 147 -0.57 3.45 1.68
N ALA A 148 -1.56 3.07 0.86
CA ALA A 148 -1.50 1.89 0.00
C ALA A 148 -0.37 1.98 -1.03
N ASN A 149 -0.10 3.15 -1.60
CA ASN A 149 1.05 3.37 -2.48
C ASN A 149 2.37 3.10 -1.76
N ALA A 150 2.60 3.75 -0.62
CA ALA A 150 3.84 3.56 0.14
C ALA A 150 4.00 2.09 0.55
N HIS A 151 2.91 1.45 0.97
CA HIS A 151 2.93 0.06 1.35
C HIS A 151 3.25 -0.87 0.16
N ILE A 152 2.42 -0.85 -0.89
CA ILE A 152 2.54 -1.78 -2.03
C ILE A 152 3.82 -1.52 -2.83
N GLN A 153 4.12 -0.27 -3.16
CA GLN A 153 5.21 0.04 -4.10
C GLN A 153 6.57 0.05 -3.43
N ARG A 154 6.64 0.48 -2.16
CA ARG A 154 7.92 0.59 -1.43
C ARG A 154 8.17 -0.59 -0.51
N ASP A 155 7.22 -1.03 0.30
CA ASP A 155 7.49 -2.09 1.30
C ASP A 155 7.49 -3.49 0.68
N LEU A 156 6.50 -3.80 -0.15
CA LEU A 156 6.26 -5.15 -0.67
C LEU A 156 7.47 -5.76 -1.41
N PRO A 157 8.23 -5.03 -2.27
CA PRO A 157 9.39 -5.61 -2.94
C PRO A 157 10.43 -6.16 -1.97
N HIS A 158 10.66 -5.45 -0.85
CA HIS A 158 11.62 -5.87 0.16
C HIS A 158 11.13 -7.08 0.96
N VAL A 159 9.84 -7.15 1.25
CA VAL A 159 9.24 -8.30 1.95
C VAL A 159 9.28 -9.54 1.07
N LEU A 160 8.94 -9.41 -0.22
CA LEU A 160 9.00 -10.49 -1.20
C LEU A 160 10.42 -11.07 -1.34
N VAL A 161 11.45 -10.22 -1.34
CA VAL A 161 12.85 -10.69 -1.38
C VAL A 161 13.23 -11.39 -0.07
N ALA A 162 12.84 -10.84 1.08
CA ALA A 162 13.15 -11.43 2.38
C ALA A 162 12.53 -12.83 2.57
N LEU A 163 11.34 -13.08 2.01
CA LEU A 163 10.65 -14.37 2.09
C LEU A 163 10.98 -15.34 0.94
N GLY A 164 11.66 -14.86 -0.09
CA GLY A 164 12.03 -15.63 -1.27
C GLY A 164 10.90 -15.76 -2.30
N LEU A 165 11.25 -15.47 -3.56
CA LEU A 165 10.35 -15.50 -4.71
C LEU A 165 10.09 -16.91 -5.27
N VAL A 166 10.90 -17.88 -4.87
CA VAL A 166 10.85 -19.27 -5.30
C VAL A 166 10.79 -20.20 -4.09
N ARG A 167 10.16 -21.36 -4.27
CA ARG A 167 10.14 -22.47 -3.31
C ARG A 167 11.50 -23.17 -3.26
N PRO A 168 11.76 -24.00 -2.23
CA PRO A 168 12.97 -24.83 -2.17
C PRO A 168 13.19 -25.73 -3.39
N ASP A 169 12.10 -26.15 -4.06
CA ASP A 169 12.13 -26.95 -5.29
C ASP A 169 12.40 -26.13 -6.57
N GLY A 170 12.62 -24.82 -6.44
CA GLY A 170 12.86 -23.89 -7.55
C GLY A 170 11.59 -23.38 -8.25
N THR A 171 10.40 -23.85 -7.88
CA THR A 171 9.15 -23.35 -8.48
C THR A 171 8.81 -21.95 -8.00
N SER A 172 8.19 -21.15 -8.86
CA SER A 172 7.87 -19.74 -8.56
C SER A 172 6.70 -19.61 -7.56
N ARG A 173 6.82 -18.68 -6.62
CA ARG A 173 5.71 -18.26 -5.74
C ARG A 173 4.79 -17.20 -6.36
N LYS A 174 5.05 -16.78 -7.61
CA LYS A 174 4.20 -15.85 -8.36
C LYS A 174 2.74 -16.33 -8.41
N GLY A 175 2.49 -17.63 -8.50
CA GLY A 175 1.13 -18.16 -8.53
C GLY A 175 0.30 -17.79 -7.29
N ASP A 176 0.84 -17.99 -6.08
CA ASP A 176 0.14 -17.60 -4.85
C ASP A 176 0.12 -16.09 -4.66
N TYR A 177 1.19 -15.40 -5.06
CA TYR A 177 1.21 -13.95 -5.12
C TYR A 177 0.05 -13.41 -5.98
N ASP A 178 -0.11 -13.88 -7.22
CA ASP A 178 -1.16 -13.42 -8.11
C ASP A 178 -2.55 -13.79 -7.57
N ARG A 179 -2.72 -15.00 -7.01
CA ARG A 179 -3.97 -15.42 -6.36
C ARG A 179 -4.40 -14.50 -5.22
N ALA A 180 -3.47 -13.88 -4.50
CA ALA A 180 -3.81 -12.94 -3.43
C ALA A 180 -4.62 -11.72 -3.94
N GLN A 181 -4.67 -11.48 -5.26
CA GLN A 181 -5.60 -10.50 -5.84
C GLN A 181 -7.06 -10.77 -5.45
N ILE A 182 -7.45 -12.03 -5.26
CA ILE A 182 -8.81 -12.38 -4.84
C ILE A 182 -9.21 -11.74 -3.50
N VAL A 183 -8.25 -11.57 -2.59
CA VAL A 183 -8.45 -10.91 -1.30
C VAL A 183 -8.77 -9.44 -1.53
N LEU A 184 -7.97 -8.76 -2.35
CA LEU A 184 -8.16 -7.35 -2.68
C LEU A 184 -9.50 -7.13 -3.39
N ASP A 185 -9.84 -7.97 -4.36
CA ASP A 185 -11.08 -7.87 -5.15
C ASP A 185 -12.31 -8.00 -4.24
N ARG A 186 -12.31 -8.98 -3.33
CA ARG A 186 -13.40 -9.21 -2.37
C ARG A 186 -13.48 -8.14 -1.29
N ALA A 187 -12.35 -7.59 -0.88
CA ALA A 187 -12.29 -6.54 0.14
C ALA A 187 -12.67 -5.15 -0.41
N TYR A 188 -12.51 -4.90 -1.72
CA TYR A 188 -12.61 -3.56 -2.31
C TYR A 188 -13.93 -2.85 -2.01
N GLY A 189 -15.06 -3.44 -2.37
CA GLY A 189 -16.38 -2.85 -2.12
C GLY A 189 -16.65 -2.60 -0.63
N PRO A 190 -16.46 -3.58 0.25
CA PRO A 190 -16.55 -3.39 1.70
C PRO A 190 -15.65 -2.29 2.26
N VAL A 191 -14.38 -2.22 1.82
CA VAL A 191 -13.42 -1.18 2.23
C VAL A 191 -13.92 0.21 1.87
N VAL A 192 -14.39 0.41 0.63
CA VAL A 192 -14.91 1.71 0.18
C VAL A 192 -16.10 2.14 1.05
N ARG A 193 -17.04 1.21 1.32
CA ARG A 193 -18.20 1.49 2.18
C ARG A 193 -17.79 1.81 3.62
N GLU A 194 -16.82 1.09 4.16
CA GLU A 194 -16.31 1.35 5.52
C GLU A 194 -15.69 2.74 5.61
N LEU A 195 -14.85 3.13 4.64
CA LEU A 195 -14.25 4.46 4.61
C LEU A 195 -15.31 5.55 4.47
N ALA A 196 -16.27 5.34 3.55
CA ALA A 196 -17.35 6.30 3.32
C ALA A 196 -18.19 6.54 4.58
N ARG A 197 -18.59 5.45 5.22
CA ARG A 197 -19.39 5.50 6.45
C ARG A 197 -18.61 6.10 7.61
N ARG A 198 -17.37 5.68 7.83
CA ARG A 198 -16.66 5.99 9.07
C ARG A 198 -15.94 7.33 9.05
N TYR A 199 -15.44 7.75 7.89
CA TYR A 199 -14.53 8.90 7.80
C TYR A 199 -15.06 10.01 6.92
N ASP A 200 -15.66 9.69 5.77
CA ASP A 200 -15.91 10.71 4.75
C ASP A 200 -17.00 10.27 3.76
N PRO A 201 -18.21 10.87 3.77
CA PRO A 201 -19.31 10.43 2.92
C PRO A 201 -19.04 10.71 1.43
N PHE A 202 -18.02 11.53 1.15
CA PHE A 202 -17.56 11.82 -0.20
C PHE A 202 -16.30 11.04 -0.55
N THR A 203 -16.02 9.90 0.10
CA THR A 203 -14.90 9.01 -0.25
C THR A 203 -14.96 8.62 -1.73
N ARG A 204 -13.90 8.93 -2.50
CA ARG A 204 -13.88 8.82 -3.97
C ARG A 204 -13.06 7.66 -4.53
N LEU A 205 -12.79 6.64 -3.73
CA LEU A 205 -11.94 5.50 -4.16
C LEU A 205 -12.46 4.77 -5.42
N VAL A 206 -13.74 4.90 -5.76
CA VAL A 206 -14.37 4.23 -6.91
C VAL A 206 -14.36 5.02 -8.21
N ASP A 207 -13.98 6.30 -8.20
CA ASP A 207 -14.08 7.19 -9.37
C ASP A 207 -12.69 7.43 -10.00
N ASP A 208 -12.51 7.02 -11.25
CA ASP A 208 -11.29 7.21 -12.03
C ASP A 208 -11.02 8.69 -12.36
N ARG A 209 -12.05 9.54 -12.34
CA ARG A 209 -11.94 10.99 -12.60
C ARG A 209 -11.30 11.76 -11.46
N TRP A 210 -11.27 11.16 -10.26
CA TRP A 210 -10.73 11.79 -9.06
C TRP A 210 -9.26 11.42 -8.81
N ASN A 211 -8.80 10.30 -9.36
CA ASN A 211 -7.40 9.92 -9.31
C ASN A 211 -6.56 10.86 -10.20
N PRO A 212 -5.47 11.49 -9.71
CA PRO A 212 -4.63 12.37 -10.54
C PRO A 212 -3.96 11.62 -11.70
N VAL A 213 -3.92 10.29 -11.62
CA VAL A 213 -3.48 9.44 -12.72
C VAL A 213 -4.68 9.15 -13.61
N ALA A 214 -4.87 10.04 -14.58
CA ALA A 214 -6.01 10.05 -15.49
C ALA A 214 -6.31 8.66 -16.07
N GLY A 215 -7.57 8.22 -15.92
CA GLY A 215 -8.09 6.99 -16.53
C GLY A 215 -7.87 5.70 -15.75
N TYR A 216 -7.44 5.78 -14.47
CA TYR A 216 -7.30 4.61 -13.61
C TYR A 216 -8.16 4.71 -12.34
N THR A 217 -8.91 3.66 -12.02
CA THR A 217 -9.54 3.48 -10.70
C THR A 217 -8.49 3.07 -9.66
N ALA A 218 -8.78 3.23 -8.36
CA ALA A 218 -7.89 2.75 -7.31
C ALA A 218 -7.65 1.23 -7.40
N HIS A 219 -8.66 0.45 -7.80
CA HIS A 219 -8.51 -0.98 -8.07
C HIS A 219 -7.47 -1.27 -9.15
N GLN A 220 -7.54 -0.59 -10.30
CA GLN A 220 -6.58 -0.78 -11.39
C GLN A 220 -5.17 -0.34 -10.99
N LEU A 221 -5.04 0.73 -10.17
CA LEU A 221 -3.75 1.10 -9.59
C LEU A 221 -3.18 0.00 -8.69
N PHE A 222 -3.99 -0.62 -7.84
CA PHE A 222 -3.52 -1.71 -6.98
C PHE A 222 -3.02 -2.90 -7.80
N VAL A 223 -3.71 -3.28 -8.88
CA VAL A 223 -3.23 -4.32 -9.81
C VAL A 223 -1.88 -3.92 -10.41
N LEU A 224 -1.77 -2.70 -10.94
CA LEU A 224 -0.53 -2.18 -11.52
C LEU A 224 0.63 -2.19 -10.51
N TRP A 225 0.41 -1.61 -9.32
CA TRP A 225 1.41 -1.49 -8.27
C TRP A 225 1.87 -2.85 -7.77
N ARG A 226 0.98 -3.85 -7.68
CA ARG A 226 1.38 -5.22 -7.34
C ARG A 226 2.23 -5.86 -8.42
N GLN A 227 1.94 -5.66 -9.71
CA GLN A 227 2.82 -6.18 -10.76
C GLN A 227 4.19 -5.48 -10.75
N ASN A 228 4.22 -4.17 -10.52
CA ASN A 228 5.46 -3.41 -10.35
C ASN A 228 6.27 -3.88 -9.14
N ALA A 229 5.62 -4.11 -8.00
CA ALA A 229 6.28 -4.60 -6.79
C ALA A 229 6.96 -5.96 -7.02
N TRP A 230 6.30 -6.87 -7.74
CA TRP A 230 6.90 -8.15 -8.13
C TRP A 230 8.10 -7.96 -9.07
N ALA A 231 7.99 -7.07 -10.06
CA ALA A 231 9.10 -6.79 -10.98
C ALA A 231 10.32 -6.19 -10.25
N HIS A 232 10.08 -5.28 -9.31
CA HIS A 232 11.12 -4.73 -8.44
C HIS A 232 11.75 -5.79 -7.54
N ALA A 233 10.94 -6.65 -6.93
CA ALA A 233 11.44 -7.76 -6.12
C ALA A 233 12.36 -8.68 -6.94
N ARG A 234 11.98 -9.01 -8.18
CA ARG A 234 12.83 -9.81 -9.09
C ARG A 234 14.16 -9.12 -9.40
N ARG A 235 14.16 -7.82 -9.67
CA ARG A 235 15.39 -7.05 -9.92
C ARG A 235 16.28 -7.03 -8.68
N LEU A 236 15.69 -6.76 -7.51
CA LEU A 236 16.41 -6.73 -6.24
C LEU A 236 17.00 -8.10 -5.89
N ALA A 237 16.26 -9.19 -6.13
CA ALA A 237 16.73 -10.56 -5.89
C ALA A 237 17.82 -11.01 -6.88
N ALA A 238 17.82 -10.48 -8.11
CA ALA A 238 18.81 -10.81 -9.14
C ALA A 238 20.11 -9.99 -9.04
N ALA A 239 20.14 -8.96 -8.20
CA ALA A 239 21.25 -8.03 -8.10
C ALA A 239 22.53 -8.68 -7.57
N ARG A 240 23.64 -8.50 -8.31
CA ARG A 240 24.97 -9.02 -8.02
C ARG A 240 25.82 -7.93 -7.36
N GLY A 241 26.19 -8.17 -6.11
CA GLY A 241 27.00 -7.23 -5.33
C GLY A 241 26.23 -6.00 -4.82
N ALA A 242 26.94 -5.14 -4.10
CA ALA A 242 26.33 -4.00 -3.40
C ALA A 242 25.78 -2.94 -4.36
N ALA A 243 26.52 -2.58 -5.41
CA ALA A 243 26.13 -1.51 -6.34
C ALA A 243 24.80 -1.81 -7.08
N GLU A 244 24.62 -3.04 -7.58
CA GLU A 244 23.37 -3.43 -8.24
C GLU A 244 22.20 -3.47 -7.24
N ARG A 245 22.42 -3.94 -6.01
CA ARG A 245 21.39 -3.95 -4.95
C ARG A 245 20.95 -2.54 -4.58
N ASP A 246 21.91 -1.62 -4.42
CA ASP A 246 21.62 -0.22 -4.09
C ASP A 246 20.87 0.47 -5.23
N ALA A 247 21.21 0.16 -6.49
CA ALA A 247 20.49 0.69 -7.64
C ALA A 247 19.04 0.19 -7.70
N ALA A 248 18.81 -1.10 -7.46
CA ALA A 248 17.46 -1.67 -7.39
C ALA A 248 16.65 -1.09 -6.22
N ALA A 249 17.26 -0.93 -5.04
CA ALA A 249 16.61 -0.30 -3.89
C ALA A 249 16.26 1.18 -4.15
N ARG A 250 17.15 1.95 -4.77
CA ARG A 250 16.86 3.34 -5.17
C ARG A 250 15.72 3.44 -6.18
N ALA A 251 15.62 2.50 -7.12
CA ALA A 251 14.52 2.47 -8.08
C ALA A 251 13.17 2.26 -7.37
N ILE A 252 13.10 1.36 -6.38
CA ILE A 252 11.91 1.16 -5.55
C ILE A 252 11.49 2.45 -4.84
N GLU A 253 12.43 3.11 -4.17
CA GLU A 253 12.17 4.36 -3.44
C GLU A 253 11.73 5.49 -4.39
N THR A 254 12.39 5.62 -5.53
CA THR A 254 12.08 6.66 -6.54
C THR A 254 10.69 6.48 -7.13
N ASP A 255 10.32 5.26 -7.52
CA ASP A 255 9.02 4.97 -8.11
C ASP A 255 7.90 5.23 -7.10
N ALA A 256 8.02 4.72 -5.88
CA ALA A 256 7.00 4.90 -4.85
C ALA A 256 6.84 6.38 -4.45
N ALA A 257 7.96 7.13 -4.36
CA ALA A 257 7.92 8.58 -4.09
C ALA A 257 7.28 9.36 -5.24
N THR A 258 7.53 8.96 -6.50
CA THR A 258 6.92 9.60 -7.67
C THR A 258 5.41 9.45 -7.65
N TRP A 259 4.90 8.24 -7.39
CA TRP A 259 3.47 8.02 -7.20
C TRP A 259 2.90 8.79 -6.01
N ALA A 260 3.61 8.84 -4.88
CA ALA A 260 3.15 9.60 -3.72
C ALA A 260 3.02 11.10 -4.04
N ARG A 261 3.97 11.68 -4.77
CA ARG A 261 3.91 13.09 -5.21
C ARG A 261 2.71 13.33 -6.13
N LEU A 262 2.49 12.46 -7.12
CA LEU A 262 1.33 12.55 -8.02
C LEU A 262 0.01 12.46 -7.23
N LEU A 263 -0.13 11.50 -6.34
CA LEU A 263 -1.31 11.33 -5.51
C LEU A 263 -1.54 12.52 -4.57
N SER A 264 -0.48 13.21 -4.13
CA SER A 264 -0.59 14.37 -3.24
C SER A 264 -1.08 15.65 -3.92
N THR A 265 -1.07 15.74 -5.26
CA THR A 265 -1.47 16.97 -5.97
C THR A 265 -2.97 17.22 -5.97
N VAL A 266 -3.79 16.17 -5.78
CA VAL A 266 -5.24 16.35 -5.65
C VAL A 266 -5.51 16.98 -4.29
N GLN A 267 -6.13 18.15 -4.28
CA GLN A 267 -6.53 18.84 -3.06
C GLN A 267 -7.94 19.37 -3.30
N VAL A 268 -8.83 19.16 -2.35
CA VAL A 268 -10.17 19.78 -2.36
C VAL A 268 -10.19 20.83 -1.25
N PRO A 269 -10.04 22.13 -1.58
CA PRO A 269 -10.05 23.19 -0.57
C PRO A 269 -11.30 23.13 0.30
N GLY A 270 -11.14 23.29 1.62
CA GLY A 270 -12.25 23.28 2.59
C GLY A 270 -12.80 21.90 2.97
N HIS A 271 -12.48 20.84 2.23
CA HIS A 271 -12.99 19.48 2.49
C HIS A 271 -12.63 18.94 3.87
N ARG A 272 -11.48 19.36 4.41
CA ARG A 272 -11.04 19.05 5.78
C ARG A 272 -12.14 19.22 6.82
N ALA A 273 -12.77 20.40 6.85
CA ALA A 273 -13.74 20.73 7.89
C ALA A 273 -14.99 19.85 7.79
N VAL A 274 -15.41 19.54 6.56
CA VAL A 274 -16.55 18.66 6.28
C VAL A 274 -16.27 17.24 6.78
N ARG A 275 -15.12 16.68 6.40
CA ARG A 275 -14.69 15.35 6.82
C ARG A 275 -14.52 15.25 8.34
N ASP A 276 -13.79 16.19 8.94
CA ASP A 276 -13.53 16.22 10.38
C ASP A 276 -14.84 16.28 11.18
N ALA A 277 -15.78 17.13 10.76
CA ALA A 277 -17.09 17.24 11.39
C ALA A 277 -17.92 15.96 11.22
N TYR A 278 -17.93 15.37 10.02
CA TYR A 278 -18.66 14.12 9.77
C TYR A 278 -18.15 12.97 10.63
N CYS A 279 -16.83 12.76 10.65
CA CYS A 279 -16.24 11.67 11.43
C CYS A 279 -16.49 11.85 12.93
N ARG A 280 -16.28 13.06 13.48
CA ARG A 280 -16.53 13.34 14.91
C ARG A 280 -18.00 13.30 15.29
N GLY A 281 -18.89 13.62 14.35
CA GLY A 281 -20.35 13.53 14.50
C GLY A 281 -20.90 12.10 14.53
N GLY A 282 -20.03 11.08 14.51
CA GLY A 282 -20.43 9.68 14.62
C GLY A 282 -20.50 8.93 13.30
N GLY A 283 -19.95 9.49 12.21
CA GLY A 283 -19.69 8.79 10.95
C GLY A 283 -20.77 7.78 10.55
N GLY A 284 -21.91 8.30 10.09
CA GLY A 284 -23.02 7.51 9.56
C GLY A 284 -23.43 6.32 10.44
N ALA A 285 -23.63 6.56 11.75
CA ALA A 285 -24.21 5.58 12.69
C ALA A 285 -25.33 4.75 12.05
#